data_AF-X1KFN9-F1
#
_entry.id   AF-X1KFN9-F1
#
_cell.length_a   1.000
_cell.length_b   1.000
_cell.length_c   1.000
_cell.angle_alpha   90.00
_cell.angle_beta   90.00
_cell.angle_gamma   90.00
#
_symmetry.space_group_name_H-M   'P 1'
#
loop_
_entity.id
_entity.type
_entity.pdbx_description
1 polymer ?
#
loop_
_entity_poly.entity_id
_entity_poly.type
_entity_poly.pdbx_seq_one_letter_code
_entity_poly.pdbx_strand_id
1 'polypeptide(L)'
;MRIVAIYGTFALAAYGIGMRIIFTVMMPGFGLAQAAATMVGQNLGAGKPKRAEKSAWISTGFYEIFMAISAAVFFLWSRDVVKFFSSDPEVISMGETYMRLVALSFVFIALSIVLGRAMMGAGDTLSPTVITGISLFLVRIPLALFLAQTRDLGPLGLWAGIAASNLAQGLFMTFWFTRGRWKNKVV
;
A
#
# COMPACT_ATOMS: atom_id res chain seq x y z
N MET A 1 -4.90 13.38 -8.26
CA MET A 1 -5.68 13.68 -9.48
C MET A 1 -5.09 14.82 -10.29
N ARG A 2 -4.93 16.04 -9.74
CA ARG A 2 -4.40 17.19 -10.51
C ARG A 2 -3.02 16.94 -11.16
N ILE A 3 -2.11 16.25 -10.48
CA ILE A 3 -0.78 15.91 -11.02
C ILE A 3 -0.87 14.94 -12.21
N VAL A 4 -1.75 13.94 -12.14
CA VAL A 4 -1.95 12.94 -13.21
C VAL A 4 -2.61 13.60 -14.43
N ALA A 5 -3.56 14.52 -14.21
CA ALA A 5 -4.28 15.20 -15.28
C ALA A 5 -3.38 16.06 -16.19
N ILE A 6 -2.20 16.47 -15.73
CA ILE A 6 -1.21 17.20 -16.54
C ILE A 6 -0.68 16.32 -17.69
N TYR A 7 -0.70 14.99 -17.51
CA TYR A 7 -0.25 14.02 -18.53
C TYR A 7 -1.37 13.57 -19.48
N GLY A 8 -2.51 14.25 -19.47
CA GLY A 8 -3.61 14.03 -20.41
C GLY A 8 -4.76 13.16 -19.86
N THR A 9 -5.84 13.12 -20.64
CA THR A 9 -7.08 12.41 -20.30
C THR A 9 -6.90 10.89 -20.27
N PHE A 10 -6.06 10.34 -21.14
CA PHE A 10 -5.75 8.90 -21.18
C PHE A 10 -5.01 8.43 -19.92
N ALA A 11 -4.01 9.20 -19.46
CA ALA A 11 -3.29 8.91 -18.21
C ALA A 11 -4.22 8.96 -16.98
N LEU A 12 -5.13 9.94 -16.96
CA LEU A 12 -6.12 10.07 -15.90
C LEU A 12 -7.12 8.89 -15.90
N ALA A 13 -7.58 8.46 -17.07
CA ALA A 13 -8.47 7.31 -17.22
C ALA A 13 -7.78 6.00 -16.77
N ALA A 14 -6.56 5.75 -17.23
CA ALA A 14 -5.75 4.61 -16.83
C ALA A 14 -5.53 4.57 -15.30
N TYR A 15 -5.18 5.71 -14.70
CA TYR A 15 -5.04 5.84 -13.25
C TYR A 15 -6.35 5.54 -12.50
N GLY A 16 -7.48 6.06 -13.01
CA GLY A 16 -8.79 5.83 -12.42
C GLY A 16 -9.17 4.35 -12.38
N ILE A 17 -8.95 3.63 -13.49
CA ILE A 17 -9.14 2.18 -13.58
C ILE A 17 -8.24 1.47 -12.57
N GLY A 18 -6.95 1.81 -12.56
CA GLY A 18 -5.99 1.22 -11.67
C GLY A 18 -6.30 1.43 -10.18
N MET A 19 -6.73 2.63 -9.79
CA MET A 19 -7.17 2.93 -8.42
C MET A 19 -8.36 2.08 -7.97
N ARG A 20 -9.34 1.87 -8.86
CA ARG A 20 -10.50 1.00 -8.57
C ARG A 20 -10.04 -0.42 -8.26
N ILE A 21 -9.16 -0.97 -9.11
CA ILE A 21 -8.61 -2.32 -8.93
C ILE A 21 -7.83 -2.42 -7.61
N ILE A 22 -6.95 -1.46 -7.34
CA ILE A 22 -6.14 -1.43 -6.10
C ILE A 22 -7.05 -1.44 -4.87
N PHE A 23 -8.09 -0.61 -4.84
CA PHE A 23 -9.01 -0.60 -3.70
C PHE A 23 -9.76 -1.94 -3.54
N THR A 24 -10.20 -2.55 -4.64
CA THR A 24 -10.84 -3.87 -4.61
C THR A 24 -9.89 -4.93 -4.03
N VAL A 25 -8.63 -4.94 -4.45
CA VAL A 25 -7.61 -5.88 -3.94
C VAL A 25 -7.25 -5.59 -2.48
N MET A 26 -7.33 -4.33 -2.05
CA MET A 26 -7.05 -3.95 -0.67
C MET A 26 -8.17 -4.33 0.31
N MET A 27 -9.41 -4.53 -0.14
CA MET A 27 -10.57 -4.75 0.74
C MET A 27 -10.40 -5.90 1.74
N PRO A 28 -9.97 -7.11 1.33
CA PRO A 28 -9.73 -8.21 2.28
C PRO A 28 -8.71 -7.86 3.37
N GLY A 29 -7.76 -6.98 3.06
CA GLY A 29 -6.74 -6.50 3.98
C GLY A 29 -7.31 -5.75 5.18
N PHE A 30 -8.37 -4.96 4.99
CA PHE A 30 -8.98 -4.23 6.10
C PHE A 30 -9.61 -5.18 7.13
N GLY A 31 -10.19 -6.30 6.69
CA GLY A 31 -10.71 -7.34 7.58
C GLY A 31 -9.60 -7.99 8.41
N LEU A 32 -8.53 -8.44 7.75
CA LEU A 32 -7.36 -9.02 8.43
C LEU A 32 -6.69 -8.03 9.38
N ALA A 33 -6.58 -6.77 8.99
CA ALA A 33 -5.99 -5.72 9.80
C ALA A 33 -6.85 -5.39 11.03
N GLN A 34 -8.19 -5.45 10.92
CA GLN A 34 -9.08 -5.30 12.06
C GLN A 34 -8.97 -6.48 13.03
N ALA A 35 -8.86 -7.71 12.52
CA ALA A 35 -8.60 -8.89 13.34
C ALA A 35 -7.25 -8.79 14.07
N ALA A 36 -6.21 -8.31 13.39
CA ALA A 36 -4.91 -8.05 13.99
C ALA A 36 -4.99 -7.02 15.13
N ALA A 37 -5.68 -5.91 14.91
CA ALA A 37 -5.90 -4.88 15.92
C ALA A 37 -6.59 -5.45 17.18
N THR A 38 -7.67 -6.22 17.00
CA THR A 38 -8.39 -6.86 18.11
C THR A 38 -7.50 -7.84 18.88
N MET A 39 -6.79 -8.74 18.17
CA MET A 39 -5.89 -9.71 18.82
C MET A 39 -4.74 -9.02 19.56
N VAL A 40 -4.18 -7.95 19.00
CA VAL A 40 -3.10 -7.18 19.65
C VAL A 40 -3.62 -6.54 20.94
N GLY A 41 -4.75 -5.82 20.88
CA GLY A 41 -5.35 -5.20 22.05
C GLY A 41 -5.69 -6.20 23.15
N GLN A 42 -6.31 -7.33 22.79
CA GLN A 42 -6.63 -8.41 23.74
C GLN A 42 -5.38 -9.02 24.38
N ASN A 43 -4.32 -9.28 23.60
CA ASN A 43 -3.10 -9.86 24.15
C ASN A 43 -2.32 -8.87 25.03
N LEU A 44 -2.33 -7.58 24.70
CA LEU A 44 -1.74 -6.55 25.55
C LEU A 44 -2.52 -6.37 26.85
N GLY A 45 -3.85 -6.31 26.79
CA GLY A 45 -4.71 -6.29 27.98
C GLY A 45 -4.55 -7.53 28.88
N ALA A 46 -4.16 -8.67 28.30
CA ALA A 46 -3.83 -9.89 29.03
C ALA A 46 -2.36 -9.95 29.53
N GLY A 47 -1.58 -8.89 29.40
CA GLY A 47 -0.17 -8.86 29.80
C GLY A 47 0.75 -9.74 28.96
N LYS A 48 0.37 -10.05 27.71
CA LYS A 48 1.09 -10.98 26.79
C LYS A 48 1.63 -10.27 25.55
N PRO A 49 2.59 -9.32 25.67
CA PRO A 49 3.08 -8.52 24.54
C PRO A 49 3.78 -9.34 23.44
N LYS A 50 4.46 -10.43 23.79
CA LYS A 50 5.04 -11.36 22.80
C LYS A 50 3.96 -12.05 21.95
N ARG A 51 2.80 -12.36 22.54
CA ARG A 51 1.67 -12.96 21.82
C ARG A 51 0.97 -11.93 20.93
N ALA A 52 0.86 -10.69 21.39
CA ALA A 52 0.36 -9.58 20.58
C ALA A 52 1.19 -9.38 19.30
N GLU A 53 2.51 -9.32 19.44
CA GLU A 53 3.44 -9.20 18.30
C GLU A 53 3.32 -10.38 17.34
N LYS A 54 3.28 -11.60 17.87
CA LYS A 54 3.09 -12.81 17.05
C LYS A 54 1.76 -12.77 16.27
N SER A 55 0.68 -12.33 16.90
CA SER A 55 -0.62 -12.18 16.23
C SER A 55 -0.55 -11.18 15.08
N ALA A 56 0.08 -10.02 15.27
CA ALA A 56 0.26 -9.03 14.21
C ALA A 56 1.06 -9.57 13.02
N TRP A 57 2.18 -10.26 13.28
CA TRP A 57 3.01 -10.84 12.23
C TRP A 57 2.33 -11.98 11.49
N ILE A 58 1.57 -12.84 12.17
CA ILE A 58 0.80 -13.91 11.53
C ILE A 58 -0.27 -13.30 10.61
N SER A 59 -1.05 -12.32 11.09
CA SER A 59 -2.04 -11.62 10.26
C SER A 59 -1.40 -10.92 9.06
N THR A 60 -0.22 -10.34 9.26
CA THR A 60 0.55 -9.69 8.19
C THR A 60 0.98 -10.71 7.14
N GLY A 61 1.55 -11.85 7.55
CA GLY A 61 1.99 -12.91 6.64
C GLY A 61 0.85 -13.50 5.81
N PHE A 62 -0.33 -13.74 6.40
CA PHE A 62 -1.52 -14.16 5.64
C PHE A 62 -1.91 -13.13 4.57
N TYR A 63 -1.87 -11.85 4.92
CA TYR A 63 -2.23 -10.80 3.96
C TYR A 63 -1.14 -10.57 2.91
N GLU A 64 0.13 -10.70 3.26
CA GLU A 64 1.24 -10.65 2.32
C GLU A 64 1.17 -11.78 1.29
N ILE A 65 0.82 -13.00 1.70
CA ILE A 65 0.60 -14.12 0.76
C ILE A 65 -0.52 -13.77 -0.22
N PHE A 66 -1.66 -13.28 0.27
CA PHE A 66 -2.76 -12.84 -0.57
C PHE A 66 -2.34 -11.72 -1.54
N MET A 67 -1.60 -10.73 -1.06
CA MET A 67 -1.10 -9.63 -1.87
C MET A 67 -0.03 -10.06 -2.87
N ALA A 68 0.80 -11.04 -2.55
CA ALA A 68 1.81 -11.60 -3.46
C ALA A 68 1.15 -12.40 -4.60
N ILE A 69 0.14 -13.21 -4.28
CA ILE A 69 -0.67 -13.91 -5.30
C ILE A 69 -1.37 -12.88 -6.19
N SER A 70 -2.02 -11.88 -5.58
CA SER A 70 -2.66 -10.79 -6.32
C SER A 70 -1.65 -10.05 -7.20
N ALA A 71 -0.47 -9.73 -6.69
CA ALA A 71 0.59 -9.07 -7.44
C ALA A 71 0.98 -9.88 -8.68
N ALA A 72 1.21 -11.20 -8.53
CA ALA A 72 1.53 -12.07 -9.64
C ALA A 72 0.42 -12.07 -10.70
N VAL A 73 -0.85 -12.17 -10.28
CA VAL A 73 -2.00 -12.15 -11.19
C VAL A 73 -2.09 -10.82 -11.93
N PHE A 74 -2.09 -9.69 -11.22
CA PHE A 74 -2.22 -8.37 -11.84
C PHE A 74 -0.99 -7.97 -12.66
N PHE A 75 0.19 -8.49 -12.36
CA PHE A 75 1.38 -8.26 -13.15
C PHE A 75 1.31 -9.01 -14.49
N LEU A 76 1.01 -10.31 -14.46
CA LEU A 76 0.94 -11.18 -15.64
C LEU A 76 -0.23 -10.82 -16.56
N TRP A 77 -1.42 -10.61 -16.01
CA TRP A 77 -2.64 -10.30 -16.77
C TRP A 77 -2.99 -8.80 -16.79
N SER A 78 -2.03 -7.92 -16.48
CA SER A 78 -2.19 -6.45 -16.43
C SER A 78 -2.95 -5.89 -17.64
N ARG A 79 -2.57 -6.28 -18.86
CA ARG A 79 -3.21 -5.80 -20.09
C ARG A 79 -4.67 -6.24 -20.21
N ASP A 80 -4.98 -7.49 -19.92
CA ASP A 80 -6.32 -8.05 -20.07
C ASP A 80 -7.27 -7.51 -19.00
N VAL A 81 -6.76 -7.31 -17.78
CA VAL A 81 -7.50 -6.63 -16.71
C VAL A 81 -7.87 -5.21 -17.15
N VAL A 82 -6.97 -4.45 -17.76
CA VAL A 82 -7.27 -3.07 -18.18
C VAL A 82 -8.22 -3.04 -19.38
N LYS A 83 -8.08 -3.98 -20.33
CA LYS A 83 -9.00 -4.14 -21.48
C LYS A 83 -10.44 -4.39 -21.05
N PHE A 84 -10.66 -4.99 -19.88
CA PHE A 84 -12.01 -5.16 -19.33
C PHE A 84 -12.71 -3.81 -19.05
N PHE A 85 -11.94 -2.75 -18.79
CA PHE A 85 -12.48 -1.42 -18.45
C PHE A 85 -12.44 -0.42 -19.60
N SER A 86 -11.59 -0.63 -20.62
CA SER A 86 -11.45 0.29 -21.74
C SER A 86 -11.01 -0.44 -23.00
N SER A 87 -11.58 -0.04 -24.15
CA SER A 87 -11.18 -0.50 -25.47
C SER A 87 -10.16 0.42 -26.15
N ASP A 88 -9.81 1.55 -25.53
CA ASP A 88 -8.88 2.53 -26.09
C ASP A 88 -7.42 2.02 -25.97
N PRO A 89 -6.68 1.87 -27.08
CA PRO A 89 -5.32 1.35 -27.05
C PRO A 89 -4.34 2.15 -26.19
N GLU A 90 -4.48 3.48 -26.13
CA GLU A 90 -3.59 4.33 -25.33
C GLU A 90 -3.87 4.16 -23.83
N VAL A 91 -5.15 4.10 -23.44
CA VAL A 91 -5.55 3.82 -22.05
C VAL A 91 -5.07 2.43 -21.62
N ILE A 92 -5.18 1.43 -22.49
CA ILE A 92 -4.71 0.07 -22.23
C ILE A 92 -3.20 0.05 -21.99
N SER A 93 -2.42 0.69 -22.85
CA SER A 93 -0.95 0.74 -22.74
C SER A 93 -0.49 1.43 -21.44
N MET A 94 -1.08 2.59 -21.14
CA MET A 94 -0.76 3.33 -19.91
C MET A 94 -1.21 2.58 -18.65
N GLY A 95 -2.40 1.97 -18.69
CA GLY A 95 -2.96 1.19 -17.59
C GLY A 95 -2.16 -0.08 -17.32
N GLU A 96 -1.70 -0.78 -18.36
CA GLU A 96 -0.85 -1.97 -18.23
C GLU A 96 0.44 -1.63 -17.48
N THR A 97 1.11 -0.56 -17.90
CA THR A 97 2.36 -0.10 -17.28
C THR A 97 2.15 0.31 -15.83
N TYR A 98 1.08 1.07 -15.54
CA TYR A 98 0.69 1.42 -14.18
C TYR A 98 0.45 0.19 -13.32
N MET A 99 -0.34 -0.77 -13.82
CA MET A 99 -0.74 -1.96 -13.08
C MET A 99 0.48 -2.80 -12.72
N ARG A 100 1.40 -3.04 -13.67
CA ARG A 100 2.64 -3.78 -13.41
C ARG A 100 3.48 -3.13 -12.33
N LEU A 101 3.70 -1.82 -12.41
CA LEU A 101 4.54 -1.11 -11.43
C LEU A 101 3.91 -1.11 -10.04
N VAL A 102 2.60 -0.88 -9.93
CA VAL A 102 1.95 -0.84 -8.63
C VAL A 102 1.75 -2.23 -8.03
N ALA A 103 1.54 -3.27 -8.84
CA ALA A 103 1.46 -4.66 -8.39
C ALA A 103 2.73 -5.08 -7.62
N LEU A 104 3.90 -4.66 -8.05
CA LEU A 104 5.18 -4.91 -7.34
C LEU A 104 5.20 -4.33 -5.92
N SER A 105 4.37 -3.32 -5.64
CA SER A 105 4.27 -2.69 -4.33
C SER A 105 3.20 -3.29 -3.40
N PHE A 106 2.37 -4.23 -3.87
CA PHE A 106 1.24 -4.78 -3.09
C PHE A 106 1.65 -5.41 -1.75
N VAL A 107 2.78 -6.12 -1.73
CA VAL A 107 3.28 -6.75 -0.49
C VAL A 107 3.63 -5.69 0.56
N PHE A 108 4.18 -4.54 0.14
CA PHE A 108 4.51 -3.44 1.05
C PHE A 108 3.27 -2.67 1.54
N ILE A 109 2.21 -2.66 0.73
CA ILE A 109 0.90 -2.17 1.14
C ILE A 109 0.34 -3.06 2.27
N ALA A 110 0.49 -4.38 2.18
CA ALA A 110 0.07 -5.29 3.25
C ALA A 110 0.73 -4.99 4.59
N LEU A 111 2.05 -4.82 4.60
CA LEU A 111 2.82 -4.40 5.78
C LEU A 111 2.24 -3.12 6.39
N SER A 112 2.02 -2.10 5.56
CA SER A 112 1.53 -0.80 6.01
C SER A 112 0.15 -0.88 6.65
N ILE A 113 -0.78 -1.62 6.03
CA ILE A 113 -2.17 -1.72 6.49
C ILE A 113 -2.25 -2.51 7.80
N VAL A 114 -1.69 -3.72 7.82
CA VAL A 114 -1.89 -4.64 8.96
C VAL A 114 -1.10 -4.17 10.18
N LEU A 115 0.18 -3.82 10.03
CA LEU A 115 1.00 -3.35 11.15
C LEU A 115 0.52 -2.00 11.67
N GLY A 116 0.06 -1.11 10.78
CA GLY A 116 -0.53 0.16 11.17
C GLY A 116 -1.77 -0.02 12.05
N ARG A 117 -2.68 -0.92 11.66
CA ARG A 117 -3.89 -1.24 12.43
C ARG A 117 -3.58 -2.00 13.72
N ALA A 118 -2.59 -2.90 13.70
CA ALA A 118 -2.09 -3.56 14.89
C ALA A 118 -1.61 -2.55 15.95
N MET A 119 -0.84 -1.53 15.55
CA MET A 119 -0.41 -0.46 16.47
C MET A 119 -1.58 0.37 16.99
N MET A 120 -2.56 0.70 16.13
CA MET A 120 -3.79 1.36 16.59
C MET A 120 -4.56 0.50 17.60
N GLY A 121 -4.62 -0.82 17.41
CA GLY A 121 -5.21 -1.76 18.36
C GLY A 121 -4.48 -1.87 19.70
N ALA A 122 -3.19 -1.50 19.73
CA ALA A 122 -2.41 -1.33 20.94
C ALA A 122 -2.60 0.05 21.61
N GLY A 123 -3.46 0.93 21.08
CA GLY A 123 -3.59 2.30 21.55
C GLY A 123 -2.53 3.28 21.01
N ASP A 124 -1.59 2.81 20.17
CA ASP A 124 -0.62 3.66 19.49
C ASP A 124 -1.17 4.16 18.14
N THR A 125 -2.04 5.16 18.18
CA THR A 125 -2.66 5.75 16.98
C THR A 125 -1.81 6.83 16.33
N LEU A 126 -0.96 7.53 17.10
CA LEU A 126 -0.13 8.62 16.60
C LEU A 126 0.99 8.12 15.70
N SER A 127 1.70 7.06 16.11
CA SER A 127 2.80 6.48 15.34
C SER A 127 2.41 6.12 13.89
N PRO A 128 1.39 5.27 13.63
CA PRO A 128 1.01 4.90 12.28
C PRO A 128 0.46 6.08 11.46
N THR A 129 -0.25 7.01 12.10
CA THR A 129 -0.75 8.22 11.45
C THR A 129 0.38 9.11 10.96
N VAL A 130 1.37 9.38 11.82
CA VAL A 130 2.54 10.21 11.48
C VAL A 130 3.35 9.56 10.36
N ILE A 131 3.61 8.25 10.44
CA ILE A 131 4.33 7.52 9.39
C ILE A 131 3.57 7.64 8.06
N THR A 132 2.25 7.39 8.07
CA THR A 132 1.41 7.49 6.87
C THR A 132 1.41 8.91 6.30
N GLY A 133 1.32 9.94 7.16
CA GLY A 133 1.39 11.34 6.76
C GLY A 133 2.72 11.70 6.12
N ILE A 134 3.84 11.33 6.74
CA ILE A 134 5.20 11.55 6.21
C ILE A 134 5.37 10.81 4.87
N SER A 135 4.98 9.54 4.80
CA SER A 135 5.06 8.76 3.56
C SER A 135 4.24 9.38 2.44
N LEU A 136 3.06 9.95 2.74
CA LEU A 136 2.21 10.56 1.72
C LEU A 136 2.69 11.94 1.30
N PHE A 137 3.05 12.82 2.25
CA PHE A 137 3.38 14.21 1.94
C PHE A 137 4.86 14.46 1.66
N LEU A 138 5.76 13.81 2.39
CA LEU A 138 7.20 14.06 2.29
C LEU A 138 7.93 13.04 1.41
N VAL A 139 7.37 11.84 1.22
CA VAL A 139 7.96 10.83 0.33
C VAL A 139 7.20 10.79 -0.99
N ARG A 140 5.91 10.45 -0.98
CA ARG A 140 5.16 10.18 -2.20
C ARG A 140 5.07 11.38 -3.13
N ILE A 141 4.70 12.57 -2.64
CA ILE A 141 4.57 13.76 -3.50
C ILE A 141 5.92 14.19 -4.09
N PRO A 142 7.00 14.39 -3.29
CA PRO A 142 8.29 14.80 -3.84
C PRO A 142 8.90 13.75 -4.76
N LEU A 143 8.80 12.46 -4.40
CA LEU A 143 9.34 11.37 -5.20
C LEU A 143 8.60 11.25 -6.54
N ALA A 144 7.27 11.34 -6.51
CA ALA A 144 6.44 11.35 -7.72
C ALA A 144 6.77 12.53 -8.63
N LEU A 145 6.91 13.75 -8.09
CA LEU A 145 7.24 14.94 -8.88
C LEU A 145 8.67 14.87 -9.43
N PHE A 146 9.62 14.44 -8.60
CA PHE A 146 11.02 14.31 -8.99
C PHE A 146 11.19 13.30 -10.13
N LEU A 147 10.65 12.08 -9.98
CA LEU A 147 10.73 11.03 -11.01
C LEU A 147 9.95 11.38 -12.27
N ALA A 148 8.87 12.17 -12.16
CA ALA A 148 8.10 12.60 -13.32
C ALA A 148 8.75 13.78 -14.06
N GLN A 149 9.71 14.48 -13.43
CA GLN A 149 10.52 15.55 -14.03
C GLN A 149 11.85 15.05 -14.62
N THR A 150 12.30 13.84 -14.26
CA THR A 150 13.49 13.22 -14.88
C THR A 150 13.20 12.93 -16.36
N ARG A 151 14.00 13.55 -17.24
CA ARG A 151 13.66 14.00 -18.60
C ARG A 151 13.18 12.97 -19.65
N ASP A 152 12.96 11.70 -19.33
CA ASP A 152 12.53 10.68 -20.31
C ASP A 152 11.43 9.71 -19.82
N LEU A 153 10.96 9.82 -18.56
CA LEU A 153 10.07 8.80 -17.98
C LEU A 153 8.56 9.12 -18.10
N GLY A 154 8.18 10.38 -18.33
CA GLY A 154 6.78 10.78 -18.51
C GLY A 154 5.83 10.21 -17.43
N PRO A 155 4.69 9.59 -17.81
CA PRO A 155 3.78 8.93 -16.87
C PRO A 155 4.42 7.77 -16.08
N LEU A 156 5.42 7.10 -16.64
CA LEU A 156 6.10 5.98 -15.99
C LEU A 156 6.84 6.42 -14.74
N GLY A 157 7.45 7.62 -14.75
CA GLY A 157 8.10 8.21 -13.58
C GLY A 157 7.11 8.44 -12.43
N LEU A 158 5.90 8.88 -12.75
CA LEU A 158 4.82 9.05 -11.77
C LEU A 158 4.40 7.71 -11.15
N TRP A 159 4.24 6.67 -11.97
CA TRP A 159 3.89 5.31 -11.52
C TRP A 159 4.99 4.69 -10.64
N ALA A 160 6.25 4.85 -11.06
CA ALA A 160 7.41 4.39 -10.30
C ALA A 160 7.51 5.11 -8.95
N GLY A 161 7.26 6.42 -8.91
CA GLY A 161 7.25 7.19 -7.67
C GLY A 161 6.17 6.73 -6.69
N ILE A 162 4.97 6.37 -7.19
CA ILE A 162 3.90 5.79 -6.36
C ILE A 162 4.35 4.43 -5.79
N ALA A 163 4.84 3.53 -6.64
CA ALA A 163 5.30 2.21 -6.21
C ALA A 163 6.43 2.32 -5.17
N ALA A 164 7.42 3.16 -5.43
CA ALA A 164 8.54 3.42 -4.52
C ALA A 164 8.09 4.03 -3.19
N SER A 165 7.05 4.88 -3.20
CA SER A 165 6.48 5.42 -1.96
C SER A 165 5.77 4.36 -1.12
N ASN A 166 5.07 3.42 -1.74
CA ASN A 166 4.42 2.30 -1.04
C ASN A 166 5.47 1.36 -0.43
N LEU A 167 6.55 1.08 -1.17
CA LEU A 167 7.75 0.38 -0.69
C LEU A 167 8.30 1.05 0.57
N ALA A 168 8.60 2.36 0.50
CA ALA A 168 9.11 3.13 1.63
C ALA A 168 8.15 3.12 2.83
N GLN A 169 6.85 3.29 2.59
CA GLN A 169 5.84 3.27 3.65
C GLN A 169 5.80 1.91 4.36
N GLY A 170 5.79 0.80 3.61
CA GLY A 170 5.80 -0.55 4.19
C GLY A 170 7.04 -0.80 5.03
N LEU A 171 8.21 -0.41 4.53
CA LEU A 171 9.48 -0.54 5.24
C LEU A 171 9.53 0.31 6.51
N PHE A 172 9.09 1.57 6.44
CA PHE A 172 9.04 2.44 7.62
C PHE A 172 8.05 1.95 8.66
N MET A 173 6.87 1.45 8.24
CA MET A 173 5.89 0.88 9.15
C MET A 173 6.45 -0.36 9.85
N THR A 174 7.07 -1.27 9.10
CA THR A 174 7.74 -2.46 9.64
C THR A 174 8.88 -2.10 10.61
N PHE A 175 9.73 -1.15 10.24
CA PHE A 175 10.81 -0.68 11.10
C PHE A 175 10.28 -0.10 12.41
N TRP A 176 9.23 0.74 12.36
CA TRP A 176 8.66 1.31 13.56
C TRP A 176 7.96 0.25 14.43
N PHE A 177 7.27 -0.69 13.80
CA PHE A 177 6.62 -1.81 14.50
C PHE A 177 7.65 -2.66 15.25
N THR A 178 8.77 -3.00 14.62
CA THR A 178 9.84 -3.82 15.24
C THR A 178 10.54 -3.12 16.40
N ARG A 179 10.50 -1.77 16.49
CA ARG A 179 11.00 -1.03 17.66
C ARG A 179 10.21 -1.33 18.94
N GLY A 180 9.01 -1.89 18.84
CA GLY A 180 8.25 -2.40 19.98
C GLY A 180 7.73 -1.33 20.96
N ARG A 181 7.90 -0.03 20.68
CA ARG A 181 7.43 1.07 21.55
C ARG A 181 5.91 1.02 21.79
N TRP A 182 5.17 0.51 20.81
CA TRP A 182 3.72 0.28 20.89
C TRP A 182 3.33 -0.73 21.97
N LYS A 183 4.23 -1.63 22.40
CA LYS A 183 3.94 -2.67 23.41
C LYS A 183 3.76 -2.09 24.83
N ASN A 184 4.28 -0.89 25.08
CA ASN A 184 4.27 -0.24 26.39
C ASN A 184 3.14 0.78 26.55
N LYS A 185 2.41 1.07 25.47
CA LYS A 185 1.21 1.90 25.54
C LYS A 185 0.06 0.99 25.92
N VAL A 186 -0.15 0.82 27.22
CA VAL A 186 -1.35 0.13 27.72
C VAL A 186 -2.45 1.19 27.85
N VAL A 187 -3.58 0.92 27.19
CA VAL A 187 -4.86 1.62 27.38
C VAL A 187 -5.42 1.26 28.74
#